data_AF-A0A659Q0P5-F1
#
_entry.id   AF-A0A659Q0P5-F1
#
_cell.length_a   1.000
_cell.length_b   1.000
_cell.length_c   1.000
_cell.angle_alpha   90.00
_cell.angle_beta   90.00
_cell.angle_gamma   90.00
#
_symmetry.space_group_name_H-M   'P 1'
#
loop_
_entity.id
_entity.type
_entity.pdbx_description
1 polymer ?
#
loop_
_entity_poly.entity_id
_entity_poly.type
_entity_poly.pdbx_seq_one_letter_code
_entity_poly.pdbx_strand_id
1 'polypeptide(L)' 'QDSFTIEPGERIAQMVFVPVVQAEFNLVEAFDATERGEGGFGHSGRK' A
#
# COMPACT_ATOMS: atom_id res chain seq x y z
N GLN A 1 13.18 -14.38 21.04
CA GLN A 1 11.82 -13.90 20.77
C GLN A 1 11.21 -13.67 22.12
N ASP A 2 10.88 -12.42 22.40
CA ASP A 2 10.54 -12.00 23.76
C ASP A 2 9.03 -11.78 23.83
N SER A 3 8.42 -12.12 24.95
CA SER A 3 6.98 -11.91 25.15
C SER A 3 6.67 -10.44 25.32
N PHE A 4 5.58 -9.98 24.71
CA PHE A 4 4.99 -8.68 24.96
C PHE A 4 3.54 -8.87 25.40
N THR A 5 3.21 -8.39 26.60
CA THR A 5 1.86 -8.45 27.15
C THR A 5 1.18 -7.11 26.91
N ILE A 6 -0.05 -7.13 26.40
CA ILE A 6 -0.91 -5.96 26.25
C ILE A 6 -1.97 -6.01 27.33
N GLU A 7 -2.07 -4.96 28.13
CA GLU A 7 -3.04 -4.87 29.22
C GLU A 7 -4.37 -4.24 28.77
N PRO A 8 -5.50 -4.60 29.41
CA PRO A 8 -6.78 -3.95 29.14
C PRO A 8 -6.71 -2.42 29.30
N GLY A 9 -6.95 -1.68 28.21
CA GLY A 9 -6.92 -0.21 28.19
C GLY A 9 -5.66 0.40 27.58
N GLU A 10 -4.66 -0.40 27.22
CA GLU A 10 -3.46 0.10 26.55
C GLU A 10 -3.74 0.58 25.12
N ARG A 11 -3.12 1.72 24.75
CA ARG A 11 -3.17 2.26 23.39
C ARG A 11 -2.01 1.68 22.58
N ILE A 12 -2.31 0.69 21.74
CA ILE A 12 -1.31 -0.05 20.95
C ILE A 12 -1.36 0.23 19.45
N ALA A 13 -2.29 1.08 19.02
CA ALA A 13 -2.49 1.46 17.62
C ALA A 13 -3.18 2.82 17.54
N GLN A 14 -3.31 3.35 16.32
CA GLN A 14 -4.01 4.60 16.04
C GLN A 14 -4.87 4.48 14.79
N MET A 15 -5.95 5.27 14.75
CA MET A 15 -6.86 5.37 13.61
C MET A 15 -6.48 6.58 12.76
N VAL A 16 -6.48 6.39 11.43
CA VAL A 16 -6.23 7.45 10.45
C VAL A 16 -7.42 7.55 9.51
N PHE A 17 -7.96 8.76 9.33
CA PHE A 17 -9.04 9.02 8.38
C PHE A 17 -8.45 9.58 7.09
N VAL A 18 -8.66 8.86 5.99
CA VAL A 18 -8.28 9.30 4.65
C VAL A 18 -9.45 9.13 3.69
N PRO A 19 -9.65 10.05 2.73
CA PRO A 19 -10.63 9.84 1.68
C PRO A 19 -10.21 8.66 0.81
N VAL A 20 -11.19 7.88 0.36
CA VAL A 20 -10.98 6.79 -0.60
C VAL A 20 -11.93 6.97 -1.78
N VAL A 21 -11.47 6.57 -2.96
CA VAL A 21 -12.27 6.55 -4.17
C VAL A 21 -12.67 5.10 -4.45
N GLN A 22 -13.94 4.87 -4.78
CA GLN A 22 -14.40 3.58 -5.30
C GLN A 22 -14.31 3.61 -6.82
N ALA A 23 -13.53 2.70 -7.39
CA ALA A 23 -13.35 2.57 -8.83
C ALA A 23 -14.17 1.42 -9.38
N GLU A 24 -14.53 1.53 -10.67
CA GLU A 24 -15.13 0.45 -11.45
C GLU A 24 -14.10 -0.06 -12.46
N PHE A 25 -14.06 -1.37 -12.69
CA PHE A 25 -13.16 -1.95 -13.69
C PHE A 25 -13.67 -1.69 -15.11
N ASN A 26 -12.79 -1.19 -15.96
CA ASN A 26 -13.00 -1.12 -17.40
C ASN A 26 -12.01 -2.06 -18.09
N LEU A 27 -12.49 -3.16 -18.67
CA LEU A 27 -11.63 -4.12 -19.35
C LEU A 27 -11.14 -3.54 -20.68
N VAL A 28 -9.82 -3.62 -20.91
CA VAL A 28 -9.15 -3.19 -22.14
C VAL A 28 -8.23 -4.30 -22.64
N GLU A 29 -7.97 -4.35 -23.95
CA GLU A 29 -7.07 -5.34 -24.54
C GLU A 29 -5.59 -5.05 -24.24
N ALA A 30 -5.22 -3.78 -24.11
CA ALA A 30 -3.86 -3.34 -23.83
C ALA A 30 -3.84 -1.98 -23.09
N PHE A 31 -2.74 -1.70 -22.38
CA PHE A 31 -2.48 -0.43 -21.71
C PHE A 31 -1.62 0.50 -22.57
N ASP A 32 -1.79 1.82 -22.39
CA ASP A 32 -0.87 2.81 -22.95
C ASP A 32 0.51 2.72 -22.27
N ALA A 33 1.57 2.82 -23.07
CA ALA A 33 2.93 2.82 -22.55
C ALA A 33 3.24 4.09 -21.75
N THR A 34 3.96 3.94 -20.65
CA THR A 34 4.48 5.06 -19.84
C THR A 34 5.97 4.87 -19.58
N GLU A 35 6.67 5.93 -19.17
CA GLU A 35 8.10 5.89 -18.85
C GLU A 35 8.44 4.83 -17.77
N ARG A 36 7.53 4.62 -16.80
CA ARG A 36 7.70 3.59 -15.77
C ARG A 36 7.46 2.18 -16.30
N GLY A 37 6.49 2.01 -17.19
CA GLY A 37 6.04 0.70 -17.67
C GLY A 37 5.72 -0.26 -16.52
N GLU A 38 6.22 -1.48 -16.61
CA GLU A 38 6.05 -2.56 -15.62
C GLU A 38 7.00 -2.44 -14.40
N GLY A 39 7.75 -1.34 -14.28
CA GLY A 39 8.78 -1.15 -13.25
C GLY A 39 8.24 -1.11 -11.82
N GLY A 40 8.60 -2.12 -11.01
CA GLY A 40 8.29 -2.25 -9.58
C GLY A 40 9.50 -2.69 -8.74
N PHE A 41 9.29 -3.02 -7.46
CA PHE A 41 10.29 -3.68 -6.59
C PHE A 41 11.68 -3.04 -6.55
N GLY A 42 11.76 -1.72 -6.34
CA GLY A 42 13.06 -1.04 -6.31
C GLY A 42 13.71 -0.88 -7.69
N HIS A 43 12.92 -0.87 -8.77
CA HIS A 43 13.34 -0.59 -10.15
C HIS A 43 14.24 0.65 -10.30
N SER A 44 14.10 1.66 -9.43
CA SER A 44 14.94 2.86 -9.42
C SER A 44 16.31 2.66 -8.76
N GLY A 45 16.56 1.48 -8.22
CA GLY A 45 17.77 1.13 -7.48
C GLY A 45 17.89 1.84 -6.13
N ARG A 46 19.01 1.54 -5.46
CA ARG A 46 19.59 2.32 -4.36
C ARG A 46 21.00 2.71 -4.80
N LYS A 47 21.52 3.83 -4.30
CA LYS A 47 22.93 4.22 -4.50
C LYS A 47 23.86 3.37 -3.66
#